data_AF-A0A963EHD2-F1
#
_entry.id   AF-A0A963EHD2-F1
#
_cell.length_a   1.000
_cell.length_b   1.000
_cell.length_c   1.000
_cell.angle_alpha   90.00
_cell.angle_beta   90.00
_cell.angle_gamma   90.00
#
_symmetry.space_group_name_H-M   'P 1'
#
loop_
_entity.id
_entity.type
_entity.pdbx_description
1 polymer ?
#
loop_
_entity_poly.entity_id
_entity_poly.type
_entity_poly.pdbx_seq_one_letter_code
_entity_poly.pdbx_strand_id
1 'polypeptide(L)' 'RTHCIECEEPIPQARREALPGVRLCITCQNTRDGQHRVASCYNRRGSKDSQLR' A
#
# COMPACT_ATOMS: atom_id res chain seq x y z
N ARG A 1 0.37 7.58 -13.78
CA ARG A 1 1.23 8.61 -13.15
C ARG A 1 2.67 8.10 -13.21
N THR A 2 3.64 8.93 -13.62
CA THR A 2 5.03 8.48 -13.86
C THR A 2 5.97 8.75 -12.68
N HIS A 3 5.61 9.68 -11.80
CA HIS A 3 6.40 10.08 -10.64
C HIS A 3 5.73 9.64 -9.34
N CYS A 4 6.54 9.38 -8.32
CA CYS A 4 6.13 9.06 -6.97
C CYS A 4 5.37 10.23 -6.35
N ILE A 5 4.31 9.94 -5.58
CA ILE A 5 3.52 10.99 -4.93
C ILE A 5 4.14 11.54 -3.63
N GLU A 6 5.14 10.85 -3.07
CA GLU A 6 5.78 11.25 -1.80
C GLU A 6 7.10 11.97 -2.01
N CYS A 7 7.96 11.47 -2.90
CA CYS A 7 9.30 12.03 -3.15
C CYS A 7 9.46 12.65 -4.54
N GLU A 8 8.41 12.62 -5.38
CA GLU A 8 8.42 13.14 -6.76
C GLU A 8 9.43 12.49 -7.72
N GLU A 9 10.15 11.45 -7.28
CA GLU A 9 11.09 10.70 -8.10
C GLU A 9 10.37 9.86 -9.18
N PRO A 10 11.00 9.62 -10.35
CA PRO A 10 10.42 8.77 -11.38
C PRO A 10 10.23 7.33 -10.89
N ILE A 11 9.05 6.75 -11.13
CA ILE A 11 8.76 5.35 -10.79
C ILE A 11 9.40 4.44 -11.86
N PRO A 12 10.26 3.48 -11.45
CA PRO A 12 10.92 2.56 -12.38
C PRO A 12 9.93 1.86 -13.31
N GLN A 13 10.31 1.66 -14.57
CA GLN A 13 9.45 1.04 -15.57
C GLN A 13 8.99 -0.37 -15.15
N ALA A 14 9.89 -1.19 -14.63
CA ALA A 14 9.57 -2.51 -14.11
C ALA A 14 8.44 -2.50 -13.05
N ARG A 15 8.37 -1.45 -12.20
CA ARG A 15 7.26 -1.30 -11.25
C ARG A 15 5.95 -0.89 -11.91
N ARG A 16 6.01 -0.05 -12.95
CA ARG A 16 4.82 0.37 -13.71
C ARG A 16 4.20 -0.78 -14.49
N GLU A 17 5.04 -1.68 -14.99
CA GLU A 17 4.62 -2.90 -15.70
C GLU A 17 4.07 -3.95 -14.74
N ALA A 18 4.77 -4.20 -13.62
CA ALA A 18 4.32 -5.16 -12.62
C ALA A 18 3.03 -4.75 -11.89
N LEU A 19 2.82 -3.44 -11.67
CA LEU A 19 1.68 -2.88 -10.93
C LEU A 19 1.05 -1.72 -11.71
N PRO A 20 0.07 -2.01 -12.59
CA PRO A 20 -0.65 -0.96 -13.31
C PRO A 20 -1.37 -0.05 -12.32
N GLY A 21 -1.04 1.25 -12.36
CA GLY A 21 -1.59 2.25 -11.44
C GLY A 21 -0.72 2.53 -10.20
N VAL A 22 0.52 2.04 -10.15
CA VAL A 22 1.48 2.33 -9.07
C VAL A 22 1.62 3.85 -8.83
N ARG A 23 1.57 4.25 -7.55
CA ARG A 23 1.66 5.65 -7.11
C ARG A 23 2.93 5.98 -6.31
N LEU A 24 3.62 4.96 -5.78
CA LEU A 24 4.81 5.10 -4.94
C LEU A 24 6.02 4.40 -5.56
N CYS A 25 7.20 4.98 -5.40
CA CYS A 25 8.46 4.32 -5.72
C CYS A 25 8.73 3.16 -4.75
N ILE A 26 9.72 2.32 -5.06
CA ILE A 26 10.06 1.16 -4.22
C ILE A 26 10.51 1.58 -2.82
N THR A 27 11.28 2.66 -2.71
CA THR A 27 11.82 3.16 -1.46
C THR A 27 10.70 3.62 -0.52
N CYS A 28 9.83 4.50 -1.00
CA CYS A 28 8.64 4.96 -0.25
C CYS A 28 7.72 3.80 0.14
N GLN A 29 7.47 2.86 -0.79
CA GLN A 29 6.65 1.68 -0.53
C GLN A 29 7.25 0.83 0.60
N ASN A 30 8.55 0.55 0.55
CA ASN A 30 9.23 -0.26 1.57
C ASN A 30 9.18 0.38 2.95
N THR A 31 9.38 1.70 3.04
CA THR A 31 9.25 2.44 4.30
C THR A 31 7.85 2.29 4.89
N ARG A 32 6.81 2.43 4.05
CA ARG A 32 5.41 2.31 4.48
C ARG A 32 5.03 0.88 4.91
N ASP A 33 5.46 -0.12 4.14
CA ASP A 33 5.19 -1.53 4.43
C ASP A 33 5.94 -2.04 5.66
N GLY A 34 7.13 -1.48 5.94
CA GLY A 34 7.87 -1.75 7.16
C GLY A 34 7.15 -1.27 8.43
N GLN A 35 6.31 -0.25 8.31
CA GLN A 35 5.56 0.33 9.43
C GLN A 35 4.19 -0.34 9.66
N HIS A 36 3.64 -1.05 8.67
CA HIS A 36 2.29 -1.60 8.71
C HIS A 36 2.27 -3.13 8.54
N ARG A 37 2.50 -3.85 9.63
CA ARG A 37 2.16 -5.28 9.75
C ARG A 37 1.30 -5.54 10.98
N VAL A 38 0.08 -5.00 10.97
CA VAL A 38 -0.97 -5.49 11.88
C VAL A 38 -1.85 -6.42 11.06
N ALA A 39 -1.75 -7.72 11.32
CA ALA A 39 -2.70 -8.68 10.77
C ALA A 39 -4.09 -8.31 11.32
N SER A 40 -5.01 -7.96 10.43
CA SER A 40 -6.39 -7.68 10.84
C SER A 40 -7.07 -9.00 11.23
N CYS A 41 -7.19 -9.28 12.53
CA CYS A 41 -8.04 -10.35 13.06
C CYS A 41 -9.53 -9.99 12.96
N TYR A 42 -9.97 -9.46 11.82
CA TYR A 42 -11.34 -9.04 11.56
C TYR A 42 -12.12 -10.20 10.93
N ASN A 43 -13.14 -10.68 11.62
CA ASN A 43 -14.04 -11.72 11.13
C ASN A 43 -15.07 -11.15 10.16
N ARG A 44 -14.78 -11.17 8.85
CA ARG A 44 -15.71 -10.63 7.82
C ARG A 44 -17.13 -11.21 7.80
N ARG A 45 -17.41 -12.31 8.51
CA ARG A 45 -18.76 -12.88 8.67
C ARG A 45 -19.54 -12.32 9.88
N GLY A 46 -18.88 -11.73 10.86
CA GLY A 46 -19.54 -11.09 12.01
C GLY A 46 -20.19 -9.76 11.65
N SER A 47 -21.11 -9.26 12.48
CA SER A 47 -21.65 -7.90 12.28
C SER A 47 -20.57 -6.85 12.52
N LYS A 48 -20.67 -5.69 11.86
CA LYS A 48 -19.75 -4.56 12.05
C LYS A 48 -19.68 -4.12 13.52
N ASP A 49 -20.83 -4.06 14.20
CA ASP A 49 -20.94 -3.67 15.61
C ASP A 49 -20.24 -4.66 16.57
N SER A 50 -20.17 -5.95 16.22
CA SER A 50 -19.45 -6.95 17.02
C SER A 50 -17.93 -6.90 16.87
N GLN A 51 -17.44 -6.27 15.79
CA GLN A 51 -16.03 -6.27 15.41
C GLN A 51 -15.30 -4.96 15.69
N LEU A 52 -16.05 -3.87 15.83
CA LEU A 52 -15.52 -2.52 16.05
C LEU A 52 -15.75 -2.00 17.48
N ARG A 53 -16.18 -2.87 18.39
CA ARG A 53 -16.21 -2.58 19.83
C ARG A 53 -14.82 -2.74 20.45
#